data_AF-A0A961YYZ4-F1
#
_entry.id   AF-A0A961YYZ4-F1
#
_cell.length_a   1.000
_cell.length_b   1.000
_cell.length_c   1.000
_cell.angle_alpha   90.00
_cell.angle_beta   90.00
_cell.angle_gamma   90.00
#
_symmetry.space_group_name_H-M   'P 1'
#
loop_
_entity.id
_entity.type
_entity.pdbx_description
1 polymer ?
#
loop_
_entity_poly.entity_id
_entity_poly.type
_entity_poly.pdbx_seq_one_letter_code
_entity_poly.pdbx_strand_id
1 'polypeptide(L)'
;MTAAAVVRSAIAAGVVLRVKGEALALSADSQPDEQLLRELRSEKPAIVAYLRGLALWDDDDWNALCDERAGIMEFDGGLPRAEAEVRARAEVDQLRSEVRSGDG
;
A
#
# COMPACT_ATOMS: atom_id res chain seq x y z
N MET A 1 -5.08 9.73 9.05
CA MET A 1 -4.10 8.92 8.29
C MET A 1 -4.40 9.10 6.81
N THR A 2 -3.44 9.00 5.89
CA THR A 2 -3.74 9.09 4.45
C THR A 2 -4.17 7.73 3.89
N ALA A 3 -4.87 7.69 2.75
CA ALA A 3 -5.24 6.44 2.07
C ALA A 3 -4.03 5.52 1.84
N ALA A 4 -2.90 6.08 1.40
CA ALA A 4 -1.65 5.34 1.23
C ALA A 4 -1.15 4.70 2.53
N ALA A 5 -1.25 5.41 3.66
CA ALA A 5 -0.86 4.87 4.96
C ALA A 5 -1.77 3.72 5.40
N VAL A 6 -3.09 3.84 5.22
CA VAL A 6 -4.04 2.78 5.57
C VAL A 6 -3.84 1.54 4.70
N VAL A 7 -3.61 1.71 3.39
CA VAL A 7 -3.28 0.60 2.48
C VAL A 7 -2.01 -0.13 2.93
N ARG A 8 -0.95 0.59 3.28
CA ARG A 8 0.27 -0.03 3.81
C ARG A 8 0.03 -0.79 5.11
N SER A 9 -0.70 -0.22 6.06
CA SER A 9 -1.04 -0.88 7.31
C SER A 9 -1.83 -2.18 7.06
N ALA A 10 -2.75 -2.18 6.09
CA ALA A 10 -3.49 -3.36 5.70
C ALA A 10 -2.57 -4.44 5.10
N ILE A 11 -1.71 -4.06 4.15
CA ILE A 11 -0.73 -4.96 3.52
C ILE A 11 0.23 -5.57 4.56
N ALA A 12 0.75 -4.75 5.47
CA ALA A 12 1.63 -5.20 6.56
C ALA A 12 0.91 -6.15 7.54
N ALA A 13 -0.40 -6.00 7.70
CA ALA A 13 -1.25 -6.91 8.48
C ALA A 13 -1.69 -8.17 7.70
N GLY A 14 -1.20 -8.39 6.47
CA GLY A 14 -1.57 -9.52 5.64
C GLY A 14 -2.99 -9.41 5.05
N VAL A 15 -3.54 -8.20 4.96
CA VAL A 15 -4.86 -7.94 4.38
C VAL A 15 -4.71 -7.56 2.91
N VAL A 16 -5.25 -8.42 2.05
CA VAL A 16 -5.37 -8.20 0.61
C VAL A 16 -6.55 -7.27 0.35
N LEU A 17 -6.33 -6.21 -0.44
CA LEU A 17 -7.32 -5.21 -0.79
C LEU A 17 -7.65 -5.29 -2.28
N ARG A 18 -8.95 -5.43 -2.62
CA ARG A 18 -9.42 -5.45 -4.01
C ARG A 18 -10.53 -4.45 -4.24
N VAL A 19 -10.41 -3.66 -5.31
CA VAL A 19 -11.46 -2.74 -5.74
C VAL A 19 -12.44 -3.50 -6.64
N LYS A 20 -13.72 -3.52 -6.28
CA LYS A 20 -14.81 -4.13 -7.07
C LYS A 20 -15.87 -3.09 -7.38
N GLY A 21 -15.77 -2.44 -8.53
CA GLY A 21 -16.55 -1.22 -8.78
C GLY A 21 -16.24 -0.20 -7.69
N GLU A 22 -17.26 0.33 -7.02
CA GLU A 22 -17.12 1.27 -5.88
C GLU A 22 -16.93 0.58 -4.51
N ALA A 23 -16.84 -0.75 -4.49
CA ALA A 23 -16.60 -1.52 -3.28
C ALA A 23 -15.10 -1.78 -3.05
N LEU A 24 -14.71 -1.87 -1.77
CA LEU A 24 -13.41 -2.34 -1.34
C LEU A 24 -13.65 -3.70 -0.66
N ALA A 25 -13.15 -4.77 -1.28
CA ALA A 25 -13.19 -6.12 -0.74
C ALA A 25 -11.88 -6.41 0.00
N LEU A 26 -11.99 -7.05 1.16
CA LEU A 26 -10.87 -7.40 2.03
C LEU A 26 -10.77 -8.92 2.10
N SER A 27 -9.56 -9.46 2.05
CA SER A 27 -9.27 -10.87 2.30
C SER A 27 -8.06 -11.00 3.22
N ALA A 28 -8.15 -11.84 4.24
CA ALA A 28 -7.07 -12.09 5.20
C ALA A 28 -7.26 -13.48 5.84
N ASP A 29 -6.15 -14.12 6.23
CA ASP A 29 -6.17 -15.45 6.87
C ASP A 29 -6.72 -15.42 8.30
N SER A 30 -6.70 -14.25 8.93
CA SER A 30 -7.25 -13.98 10.25
C SER A 30 -8.02 -12.67 10.25
N GLN A 31 -8.96 -12.52 11.19
CA GLN A 31 -9.72 -11.28 11.33
C GLN A 31 -8.76 -10.09 11.57
N PRO A 32 -8.81 -9.04 10.73
CA PRO A 32 -8.00 -7.85 10.94
C PRO A 32 -8.40 -7.12 12.22
N ASP A 33 -7.46 -6.38 12.80
CA ASP A 33 -7.68 -5.56 13.97
C ASP A 33 -8.86 -4.57 13.79
N GLU A 34 -9.64 -4.35 14.85
CA GLU A 34 -10.83 -3.49 14.79
C GLU A 34 -10.51 -2.05 14.41
N GLN A 35 -9.37 -1.52 14.86
CA GLN A 35 -8.95 -0.16 14.52
C GLN A 35 -8.64 -0.07 13.03
N LEU A 36 -7.92 -1.06 12.48
CA LEU A 36 -7.66 -1.14 11.04
C LEU A 36 -8.95 -1.22 10.22
N LEU A 37 -9.93 -2.00 10.65
CA LEU A 37 -11.24 -2.09 9.99
C LEU A 37 -12.01 -0.75 10.02
N ARG A 38 -11.93 -0.01 11.13
CA ARG A 38 -12.55 1.32 11.24
C ARG A 38 -11.90 2.32 10.29
N GLU A 39 -10.58 2.31 10.21
CA GLU A 39 -9.81 3.18 9.30
C GLU A 39 -10.06 2.85 7.82
N LEU A 40 -10.06 1.56 7.47
CA LEU A 40 -10.41 1.10 6.13
C LEU A 40 -11.83 1.54 5.73
N ARG A 41 -12.76 1.57 6.68
CA ARG A 41 -14.13 2.03 6.44
C ARG A 41 -14.21 3.56 6.31
N SER A 42 -13.51 4.32 7.15
CA SER A 42 -13.56 5.79 7.11
C SER A 42 -12.90 6.35 5.86
N GLU A 43 -11.80 5.75 5.41
CA GLU A 43 -11.02 6.20 4.26
C GLU A 43 -11.41 5.51 2.95
N LYS A 44 -12.44 4.67 2.93
CA LYS A 44 -12.80 3.81 1.77
C LYS A 44 -12.79 4.56 0.42
N PRO A 45 -13.45 5.73 0.25
CA PRO A 45 -13.46 6.41 -1.04
C PRO A 45 -12.06 6.86 -1.49
N ALA A 46 -11.26 7.35 -0.54
CA ALA A 46 -9.89 7.77 -0.81
C ALA A 46 -8.98 6.58 -1.13
N ILE A 47 -9.16 5.45 -0.46
CA ILE A 47 -8.45 4.19 -0.76
C ILE A 47 -8.79 3.68 -2.16
N VAL A 48 -10.07 3.65 -2.53
CA VAL A 48 -10.49 3.23 -3.88
C VAL A 48 -9.89 4.14 -4.95
N ALA A 49 -9.95 5.46 -4.75
CA ALA A 49 -9.35 6.42 -5.68
C ALA A 49 -7.82 6.23 -5.78
N TYR A 50 -7.15 6.02 -4.65
CA TYR A 50 -5.71 5.79 -4.59
C TYR A 50 -5.32 4.52 -5.35
N LEU A 51 -5.94 3.38 -5.07
CA LEU A 51 -5.65 2.10 -5.71
C LEU A 51 -5.91 2.14 -7.23
N ARG A 52 -6.96 2.84 -7.68
CA ARG A 52 -7.22 3.07 -9.12
C ARG A 52 -6.15 3.93 -9.77
N GLY A 53 -5.63 4.94 -9.06
CA GLY A 53 -4.51 5.75 -9.55
C GLY A 53 -3.24 4.91 -9.72
N LEU A 54 -2.93 4.06 -8.74
CA LEU A 54 -1.79 3.14 -8.82
C LEU A 54 -1.90 2.14 -9.98
N ALA A 55 -3.11 1.73 -10.35
CA ALA A 55 -3.31 0.82 -11.48
C ALA A 55 -2.88 1.44 -12.83
N LEU A 56 -2.77 2.77 -12.91
CA LEU A 56 -2.32 3.50 -14.09
C LEU A 56 -0.81 3.76 -14.10
N TRP A 57 -0.09 3.40 -13.02
CA TRP A 57 1.33 3.68 -12.88
C TRP A 57 2.19 2.80 -13.79
N ASP A 58 3.14 3.44 -14.47
CA ASP A 58 4.18 2.78 -15.24
C ASP A 58 5.40 2.41 -14.36
N ASP A 59 6.42 1.80 -14.94
CA ASP A 59 7.63 1.41 -14.20
C ASP A 59 8.37 2.61 -13.58
N ASP A 60 8.31 3.79 -14.20
CA ASP A 60 8.98 4.98 -13.69
C ASP A 60 8.25 5.53 -12.46
N ASP A 61 6.92 5.55 -12.48
CA ASP A 61 6.10 5.88 -11.30
C ASP A 61 6.41 4.96 -10.11
N TRP A 62 6.49 3.64 -10.36
CA TRP A 62 6.84 2.66 -9.32
C TRP A 62 8.26 2.84 -8.78
N ASN A 63 9.21 3.19 -9.64
CA ASN A 63 10.58 3.50 -9.23
C ASN A 63 10.65 4.79 -8.41
N ALA A 64 9.93 5.83 -8.81
CA ALA A 64 9.84 7.08 -8.06
C ALA A 64 9.28 6.88 -6.65
N LEU A 65 8.23 6.05 -6.50
CA LEU A 65 7.74 5.68 -5.17
C LEU A 65 8.82 4.94 -4.36
N CYS A 66 9.55 4.01 -4.97
CA CYS A 66 10.62 3.30 -4.27
C CYS A 66 11.71 4.25 -3.77
N ASP A 67 12.12 5.22 -4.59
CA ASP A 67 13.12 6.22 -4.21
C ASP A 67 12.62 7.14 -3.09
N GLU A 68 11.37 7.59 -3.16
CA GLU A 68 10.73 8.37 -2.10
C GLU A 68 10.70 7.58 -0.78
N ARG A 69 10.30 6.30 -0.83
CA ARG A 69 10.23 5.44 0.36
C ARG A 69 11.60 5.18 0.96
N ALA A 70 12.60 4.93 0.12
CA ALA A 70 13.98 4.77 0.57
C ALA A 70 14.49 6.06 1.24
N GLY A 71 14.16 7.24 0.68
CA GLY A 71 14.48 8.53 1.30
C GLY A 71 13.83 8.69 2.69
N ILE A 72 12.54 8.38 2.84
CA ILE A 72 11.86 8.44 4.14
C ILE A 72 12.52 7.49 5.15
N MET A 73 12.81 6.26 4.75
CA MET A 73 13.42 5.26 5.64
C MET A 73 14.85 5.64 6.03
N GLU A 74 15.60 6.30 5.15
CA GLU A 74 16.94 6.81 5.44
C GLU A 74 16.90 8.01 6.39
N PHE A 75 16.17 9.06 6.03
CA PHE A 75 16.24 10.34 6.74
C PHE A 75 15.37 10.37 7.99
N ASP A 76 14.14 9.85 7.93
CA ASP A 76 13.23 9.85 9.08
C ASP A 76 13.41 8.57 9.91
N GLY A 77 13.70 7.45 9.25
CA GLY A 77 13.90 6.14 9.89
C GLY A 77 15.32 5.88 10.39
N GLY A 78 16.31 6.67 9.97
CA GLY A 78 17.70 6.53 10.36
C GLY A 78 18.39 5.28 9.81
N LEU A 79 17.83 4.62 8.79
CA LEU A 79 18.44 3.45 8.19
C LEU A 79 19.60 3.83 7.26
N PRO A 80 20.66 3.02 7.17
CA PRO A 80 21.63 3.16 6.09
C PRO A 80 20.95 3.08 4.72
N ARG A 81 21.37 3.91 3.76
CA ARG A 81 20.78 3.99 2.40
C ARG A 81 20.51 2.62 1.77
N ALA A 82 21.49 1.72 1.81
CA ALA A 82 21.35 0.38 1.22
C ALA A 82 20.24 -0.46 1.88
N GLU A 83 20.06 -0.34 3.20
CA GLU A 83 18.99 -1.03 3.92
C GLU A 83 17.63 -0.38 3.64
N ALA A 84 17.58 0.95 3.57
CA ALA A 84 16.40 1.71 3.21
C ALA A 84 15.87 1.34 1.81
N GLU A 85 16.76 1.23 0.82
CA GLU A 85 16.43 0.82 -0.55
C GLU A 85 15.85 -0.61 -0.60
N VAL A 86 16.46 -1.55 0.11
CA VAL A 86 15.98 -2.95 0.15
C VAL A 86 14.58 -3.03 0.77
N ARG A 87 14.36 -2.33 1.89
CA ARG A 87 13.05 -2.33 2.57
C ARG A 87 11.99 -1.60 1.73
N ALA A 88 12.34 -0.47 1.12
CA ALA A 88 11.46 0.27 0.23
C ALA A 88 11.06 -0.59 -0.98
N ARG A 89 12.00 -1.30 -1.60
CA ARG A 89 11.73 -2.21 -2.71
C ARG A 89 10.73 -3.30 -2.31
N ALA A 90 10.95 -3.96 -1.18
CA ALA A 90 10.05 -5.00 -0.69
C ALA A 90 8.62 -4.46 -0.44
N GLU A 91 8.50 -3.27 0.18
CA GLU A 91 7.20 -2.63 0.43
C GLU A 91 6.48 -2.27 -0.88
N VAL A 92 7.20 -1.69 -1.83
CA VAL A 92 6.65 -1.29 -3.14
C VAL A 92 6.26 -2.50 -3.98
N ASP A 93 7.08 -3.55 -4.00
CA ASP A 93 6.78 -4.78 -4.75
C ASP A 93 5.52 -5.47 -4.22
N GLN A 94 5.33 -5.48 -2.90
CA GLN A 94 4.12 -6.00 -2.28
C GLN A 94 2.89 -5.17 -2.70
N LEU A 95 2.94 -3.85 -2.59
CA LEU A 95 1.87 -2.96 -3.05
C LEU A 95 1.55 -3.14 -4.54
N ARG A 96 2.59 -3.22 -5.38
CA ARG A 96 2.44 -3.41 -6.82
C ARG A 96 1.75 -4.74 -7.16
N SER A 97 2.03 -5.80 -6.40
CA SER A 97 1.39 -7.10 -6.57
C SER A 97 -0.09 -7.09 -6.22
N GLU A 98 -0.48 -6.33 -5.19
CA GLU A 98 -1.88 -6.16 -4.76
C GLU A 98 -2.69 -5.42 -5.82
N VAL A 99 -2.15 -4.33 -6.37
CA VAL A 99 -2.80 -3.55 -7.43
C VAL A 99 -3.03 -4.42 -8.68
N ARG A 100 -2.02 -5.17 -9.12
CA ARG A 100 -2.14 -6.07 -10.29
C ARG A 100 -3.11 -7.22 -10.08
N SER A 101 -3.28 -7.68 -8.83
CA SER A 101 -4.21 -8.75 -8.49
C SER A 101 -5.67 -8.26 -8.42
N GLY A 102 -5.90 -6.94 -8.40
CA GLY A 102 -7.23 -6.33 -8.29
C GLY A 102 -8.08 -6.36 -9.57
N ASP A 103 -7.48 -6.63 -10.73
CA ASP A 103 -8.15 -6.58 -12.05
C ASP A 103 -8.85 -7.89 -12.47
N GLY A 104 -9.08 -8.82 -11.53
CA GLY A 104 -9.71 -10.13 -11.75
C GLY A 104 -11.17 -10.23 -11.33
#